data_AF-A0A9P0L4B8-F1
#
_entry.id   AF-A0A9P0L4B8-F1
#
_cell.length_a   1.000
_cell.length_b   1.000
_cell.length_c   1.000
_cell.angle_alpha   90.00
_cell.angle_beta   90.00
_cell.angle_gamma   90.00
#
_symmetry.space_group_name_H-M   'P 1'
#
loop_
_entity.id
_entity.type
_entity.pdbx_description
1 polymer ?
#
loop_
_entity_poly.entity_id
_entity_poly.type
_entity_poly.pdbx_seq_one_letter_code
_entity_poly.pdbx_strand_id
1 'polypeptide(L)'
;MPNQRKRSSERSLCPQYVLEEARRQIENGESKRKVASSYGMKESTLRYRLKRKEAATKLGRYDATLSPEIEQEFCNYLEDLDNMFQGMTPKNLRIAAYEFVVKNNILHRFNAEKKMAGKHWLRGFLSRHPDLSLRRPTSTSIARAMGFNKPGSTKI
;
A
#
# COMPACT_ATOMS: atom_id res chain seq x y z
N MET A 1 -5.27 14.57 -5.22
CA MET A 1 -4.03 14.28 -4.48
C MET A 1 -4.37 13.42 -3.27
N PRO A 2 -3.71 12.29 -3.03
CA PRO A 2 -3.94 11.51 -1.82
C PRO A 2 -3.61 12.38 -0.60
N ASN A 3 -4.57 12.57 0.30
CA ASN A 3 -4.35 13.31 1.55
C ASN A 3 -3.19 12.61 2.31
N GLN A 4 -2.13 13.31 2.69
CA GLN A 4 -1.00 12.74 3.42
C GLN A 4 -1.20 13.12 4.90
N ARG A 5 -1.84 12.24 5.69
CA ARG A 5 -1.97 12.49 7.14
C ARG A 5 -0.60 12.28 7.76
N LYS A 6 -0.03 13.35 8.33
CA LYS A 6 1.14 13.22 9.21
C LYS A 6 0.77 12.36 10.40
N ARG A 7 1.62 11.39 10.72
CA ARG A 7 1.40 10.45 11.81
C ARG A 7 1.49 11.18 13.14
N SER A 8 0.46 11.03 13.97
CA SER A 8 0.41 11.65 15.31
C SER A 8 1.03 10.80 16.42
N SER A 9 1.21 9.49 16.21
CA SER A 9 1.72 8.61 17.26
C SER A 9 3.24 8.60 17.34
N GLU A 10 3.77 8.78 18.55
CA GLU A 10 5.19 8.63 18.91
C GLU A 10 5.65 7.17 19.05
N ARG A 11 4.87 6.19 18.57
CA ARG A 11 5.28 4.78 18.62
C ARG A 11 6.50 4.58 17.73
N SER A 12 7.57 4.02 18.29
CA SER A 12 8.81 3.66 17.60
C SER A 12 8.90 2.15 17.35
N LEU A 13 9.73 1.77 16.37
CA LEU A 13 10.14 0.37 16.18
C LEU A 13 11.20 0.03 17.23
N CYS A 14 11.28 -1.24 17.59
CA CYS A 14 12.34 -1.81 18.42
C CYS A 14 12.95 -2.95 17.61
N PRO A 15 13.89 -2.64 16.69
CA PRO A 15 14.53 -3.65 15.86
C PRO A 15 15.38 -4.60 16.72
N GLN A 16 15.74 -5.75 16.17
CA GLN A 16 16.37 -6.84 16.92
C GLN A 16 17.66 -6.39 17.61
N TYR A 17 18.53 -5.63 16.92
CA TYR A 17 19.77 -5.13 17.50
C TYR A 17 19.53 -4.27 18.75
N VAL A 18 18.54 -3.36 18.71
CA VAL A 18 18.18 -2.52 19.87
C VAL A 18 17.69 -3.36 21.03
N LEU A 19 16.93 -4.43 20.75
CA LEU A 19 16.42 -5.31 21.79
C LEU A 19 17.55 -6.08 22.49
N GLU A 20 18.54 -6.53 21.73
CA GLU A 20 19.73 -7.25 22.24
C GLU A 20 20.67 -6.32 23.01
N GLU A 21 20.98 -5.15 22.46
CA GLU A 21 21.80 -4.15 23.14
C GLU A 21 21.13 -3.65 24.42
N ALA A 22 19.81 -3.45 24.39
CA ALA A 22 19.06 -3.08 25.58
C ALA A 22 19.11 -4.16 26.68
N ARG A 23 19.10 -5.46 26.31
CA ARG A 23 19.31 -6.55 27.29
C ARG A 23 20.68 -6.43 27.93
N ARG A 24 21.74 -6.27 27.13
CA ARG A 24 23.11 -6.13 27.63
C ARG A 24 23.27 -4.94 28.57
N GLN A 25 22.68 -3.79 28.24
CA GLN A 25 22.74 -2.60 29.10
C GLN A 25 21.98 -2.80 30.41
N ILE A 26 20.86 -3.51 30.40
CA ILE A 26 20.10 -3.83 31.62
C ILE A 26 20.85 -4.83 32.50
N GLU A 27 21.52 -5.83 31.91
CA GLU A 27 22.40 -6.76 32.62
C GLU A 27 23.58 -6.04 33.28
N ASN A 28 24.10 -4.99 32.63
CA ASN A 28 25.13 -4.11 33.19
C ASN A 28 24.61 -3.15 34.29
N GLY A 29 23.32 -3.24 34.67
CA GLY A 29 22.72 -2.46 35.75
C GLY A 29 22.06 -1.15 35.33
N GLU A 30 21.94 -0.86 34.03
CA GLU A 30 21.23 0.34 33.58
C GLU A 30 19.71 0.23 33.74
N SER A 31 19.06 1.33 34.12
CA SER A 31 17.60 1.35 34.23
C SER A 31 16.93 1.27 32.85
N LYS A 32 15.83 0.50 32.75
CA LYS A 32 15.02 0.37 31.53
C LYS A 32 14.58 1.71 30.94
N ARG A 33 14.33 2.71 31.79
CA ARG A 33 13.94 4.06 31.38
C ARG A 33 15.11 4.81 30.71
N LYS A 34 16.32 4.71 31.28
CA LYS A 34 17.53 5.32 30.70
C LYS A 34 17.85 4.69 29.33
N VAL A 35 17.85 3.36 29.26
CA VAL A 35 18.07 2.61 28.02
C VAL A 35 17.01 2.95 26.97
N ALA A 36 15.73 3.02 27.34
CA ALA A 36 14.70 3.40 26.36
C ALA A 36 14.89 4.83 25.85
N SER A 37 15.27 5.76 26.74
CA SER A 37 15.51 7.15 26.38
C SER A 37 16.71 7.33 25.45
N SER A 38 17.78 6.55 25.58
CA SER A 38 18.95 6.63 24.69
C SER A 38 18.59 6.25 23.25
N TYR A 39 17.66 5.32 23.06
CA TYR A 39 17.14 4.93 21.74
C TYR A 39 15.91 5.76 21.29
N GLY A 40 15.54 6.83 22.00
CA GLY A 40 14.38 7.66 21.65
C GLY A 40 13.04 6.91 21.73
N MET A 41 12.95 5.90 22.59
CA MET A 41 11.76 5.07 22.77
C MET A 41 11.10 5.29 24.13
N LYS A 42 9.79 5.03 24.21
CA LYS A 42 9.10 4.96 25.51
C LYS A 42 9.53 3.70 26.26
N GLU A 43 9.82 3.84 27.56
CA GLU A 43 10.16 2.72 28.45
C GLU A 43 9.14 1.57 28.36
N SER A 44 7.85 1.90 28.29
CA SER A 44 6.77 0.92 28.17
C SER A 44 6.89 0.06 26.90
N THR A 45 7.40 0.63 25.80
CA THR A 45 7.65 -0.09 24.55
C THR A 45 8.79 -1.09 24.74
N LEU A 46 9.91 -0.65 25.32
CA LEU A 46 11.06 -1.52 25.58
C LEU A 46 10.69 -2.66 26.55
N ARG A 47 10.01 -2.35 27.65
CA ARG A 47 9.53 -3.34 28.63
C ARG A 47 8.62 -4.40 28.00
N TYR A 48 7.66 -3.99 27.18
CA TYR A 48 6.75 -4.90 26.49
C TYR A 48 7.51 -5.85 25.55
N ARG A 49 8.47 -5.31 24.78
CA ARG A 49 9.27 -6.09 23.82
C ARG A 49 10.22 -7.07 24.51
N LEU A 50 10.87 -6.64 25.60
CA LEU A 50 11.70 -7.52 26.43
C LEU A 50 10.91 -8.69 27.00
N LYS A 51 9.66 -8.46 27.45
CA LYS A 51 8.78 -9.53 27.95
C LYS A 51 8.40 -10.53 26.85
N ARG A 52 8.13 -10.05 25.62
CA ARG A 52 7.80 -10.91 24.48
C ARG A 52 9.01 -11.60 23.85
N LYS A 53 10.22 -11.10 24.10
CA LYS A 53 11.45 -11.53 23.44
C LYS A 53 11.42 -11.40 21.91
N GLU A 54 10.60 -10.49 21.40
CA GLU A 54 10.36 -10.28 19.97
C GLU A 54 10.63 -8.81 19.60
N ALA A 55 11.39 -8.61 18.53
CA ALA A 55 11.56 -7.30 17.91
C ALA A 55 10.25 -6.79 17.28
N ALA A 56 10.13 -5.48 17.18
CA ALA A 56 9.13 -4.84 16.33
C ALA A 56 9.75 -4.55 14.96
N THR A 57 9.47 -5.39 13.98
CA THR A 57 9.85 -5.16 12.58
C THR A 57 8.87 -4.24 11.86
N LYS A 58 7.60 -4.21 12.29
CA LYS A 58 6.56 -3.37 11.71
C LYS A 58 5.65 -2.73 12.74
N LEU A 59 5.09 -1.59 12.34
CA LEU A 59 4.36 -0.66 13.19
C LEU A 59 2.87 -0.70 12.85
N GLY A 60 2.28 -1.90 12.92
CA GLY A 60 0.89 -2.12 12.54
C GLY A 60 0.52 -3.59 12.49
N ARG A 61 -0.78 -3.87 12.48
CA ARG A 61 -1.32 -5.24 12.36
C ARG A 61 -1.33 -5.74 10.93
N TYR A 62 -1.56 -4.85 9.97
CA TYR A 62 -1.86 -5.23 8.59
C TYR A 62 -0.62 -5.12 7.70
N ASP A 63 -0.34 -6.21 7.00
CA ASP A 63 0.61 -6.25 5.89
C ASP A 63 -0.05 -5.79 4.59
N ALA A 64 0.81 -5.32 3.66
CA ALA A 64 0.42 -5.14 2.27
C ALA A 64 -0.06 -6.49 1.71
N THR A 65 -1.09 -6.44 0.86
CA THR A 65 -1.67 -7.66 0.27
C THR A 65 -0.76 -8.28 -0.79
N LEU A 66 0.10 -7.48 -1.40
CA LEU A 66 1.08 -7.90 -2.40
C LEU A 66 2.49 -7.74 -1.79
N SER A 67 3.37 -8.70 -2.07
CA SER A 67 4.81 -8.59 -1.80
C SER A 67 5.40 -7.46 -2.67
N PRO A 68 6.45 -6.75 -2.23
CA PRO A 68 7.10 -5.72 -3.06
C PRO A 68 7.48 -6.23 -4.47
N GLU A 69 7.95 -7.46 -4.59
CA GLU A 69 8.31 -8.09 -5.87
C GLU A 69 7.08 -8.22 -6.79
N ILE A 70 6.00 -8.77 -6.25
CA ILE A 70 4.72 -8.94 -6.95
C ILE A 70 4.09 -7.58 -7.29
N GLU A 71 4.26 -6.57 -6.43
CA GLU A 71 3.80 -5.22 -6.72
C GLU A 71 4.52 -4.62 -7.94
N GLN A 72 5.82 -4.89 -8.13
CA GLN A 72 6.56 -4.43 -9.30
C GLN A 72 6.07 -5.10 -10.58
N GLU A 73 5.87 -6.42 -10.58
CA GLU A 73 5.28 -7.14 -11.71
C GLU A 73 3.89 -6.56 -12.07
N PHE A 74 3.10 -6.27 -11.04
CA PHE A 74 1.81 -5.65 -11.24
C PHE A 74 1.94 -4.23 -11.83
N CYS A 75 2.92 -3.43 -11.41
CA CYS A 75 3.16 -2.10 -11.99
C CYS A 75 3.50 -2.19 -13.48
N ASN A 76 4.38 -3.10 -13.89
CA ASN A 76 4.72 -3.31 -15.29
C ASN A 76 3.48 -3.69 -16.11
N TYR A 77 2.65 -4.59 -15.57
CA TYR A 77 1.38 -4.94 -16.19
C TYR A 77 0.43 -3.73 -16.32
N LEU A 78 0.42 -2.82 -15.36
CA LEU A 78 -0.39 -1.61 -15.43
C LEU A 78 0.11 -0.62 -16.48
N GLU A 79 1.42 -0.52 -16.68
CA GLU A 79 2.01 0.32 -17.74
C GLU A 79 1.64 -0.18 -19.13
N ASP A 80 1.71 -1.50 -19.35
CA ASP A 80 1.26 -2.13 -20.61
C ASP A 80 -0.22 -1.83 -20.88
N LEU A 81 -1.06 -1.93 -19.85
CA LEU A 81 -2.49 -1.61 -19.97
C LEU A 81 -2.75 -0.13 -20.24
N ASP A 82 -1.98 0.78 -19.64
CA ASP A 82 -2.17 2.22 -19.85
C ASP A 82 -1.77 2.64 -21.28
N ASN A 83 -0.71 2.02 -21.81
CA ASN A 83 -0.27 2.19 -23.20
C ASN A 83 -1.36 1.73 -24.19
N MET A 84 -2.08 0.65 -23.88
CA MET A 84 -3.12 0.09 -24.77
C MET A 84 -4.47 0.83 -24.68
N PHE A 85 -4.91 1.28 -23.50
CA PHE A 85 -6.33 1.61 -23.25
C PHE A 85 -6.66 3.08 -22.90
N GLN A 86 -5.83 4.06 -23.28
CA GLN A 86 -6.14 5.50 -23.13
C GLN A 86 -6.59 5.93 -21.72
N GLY A 87 -5.92 5.44 -20.68
CA GLY A 87 -6.02 5.97 -19.33
C GLY A 87 -6.61 5.01 -18.31
N MET A 88 -5.78 4.59 -17.37
CA MET A 88 -6.20 3.79 -16.24
C MET A 88 -7.00 4.60 -15.20
N THR A 89 -8.28 4.29 -15.06
CA THR A 89 -9.09 4.89 -13.99
C THR A 89 -8.81 4.21 -12.63
N PRO A 90 -8.97 4.92 -11.50
CA PRO A 90 -8.86 4.34 -10.16
C PRO A 90 -9.81 3.14 -9.91
N LYS A 91 -10.93 3.08 -10.64
CA LYS A 91 -11.87 1.96 -10.56
C LYS A 91 -11.29 0.74 -11.28
N ASN A 92 -10.78 0.92 -12.49
CA ASN A 92 -10.21 -0.14 -13.30
C ASN A 92 -8.97 -0.74 -12.63
N LEU A 93 -8.08 0.08 -12.05
CA LEU A 93 -6.93 -0.41 -11.29
C LEU A 93 -7.36 -1.32 -10.14
N ARG A 94 -8.42 -0.95 -9.40
CA ARG A 94 -8.94 -1.77 -8.29
C ARG A 94 -9.55 -3.10 -8.76
N ILE A 95 -10.09 -3.16 -9.97
CA ILE A 95 -10.62 -4.39 -10.58
C ILE A 95 -9.45 -5.25 -11.06
N ALA A 96 -8.51 -4.67 -11.82
CA ALA A 96 -7.29 -5.34 -12.29
C ALA A 96 -6.50 -5.93 -11.12
N ALA A 97 -6.40 -5.22 -10.00
CA ALA A 97 -5.73 -5.72 -8.80
C ALA A 97 -6.42 -6.95 -8.21
N TYR A 98 -7.75 -7.02 -8.23
CA TYR A 98 -8.51 -8.19 -7.78
C TYR A 98 -8.29 -9.37 -8.73
N GLU A 99 -8.39 -9.14 -10.03
CA GLU A 99 -8.17 -10.18 -11.03
C GLU A 99 -6.75 -10.73 -10.95
N PHE A 100 -5.75 -9.86 -10.74
CA PHE A 100 -4.35 -10.25 -10.61
C PHE A 100 -4.13 -11.16 -9.39
N VAL A 101 -4.64 -10.81 -8.21
CA VAL A 101 -4.50 -11.71 -7.03
C VAL A 101 -5.26 -13.02 -7.18
N VAL A 102 -6.43 -13.00 -7.84
CA VAL A 102 -7.19 -14.23 -8.10
C VAL A 102 -6.45 -15.13 -9.09
N LYS A 103 -5.93 -14.58 -10.19
CA LYS A 103 -5.16 -15.34 -11.20
C LYS A 103 -3.89 -15.96 -10.61
N ASN A 104 -3.19 -15.22 -9.74
CA ASN A 104 -1.96 -15.68 -9.10
C ASN A 104 -2.20 -16.47 -7.80
N ASN A 105 -3.45 -16.80 -7.46
CA ASN A 105 -3.83 -17.52 -6.24
C ASN A 105 -3.27 -16.90 -4.94
N ILE A 106 -3.17 -15.57 -4.90
CA ILE A 106 -2.65 -14.83 -3.75
C ILE A 106 -3.75 -14.63 -2.71
N LEU A 107 -3.45 -14.96 -1.46
CA LEU A 107 -4.35 -14.73 -0.33
C LEU A 107 -4.62 -13.22 -0.16
N HIS A 108 -5.88 -12.82 -0.29
CA HIS A 108 -6.28 -11.42 -0.28
C HIS A 108 -7.52 -11.18 0.59
N ARG A 109 -7.67 -9.94 1.07
CA ARG A 109 -8.84 -9.46 1.85
C ARG A 109 -9.76 -8.56 1.03
N PHE A 110 -9.69 -8.66 -0.30
CA PHE A 110 -10.56 -7.86 -1.18
C PHE A 110 -11.99 -8.38 -1.15
N ASN A 111 -12.91 -7.53 -1.57
CA ASN A 111 -14.33 -7.88 -1.56
C ASN A 111 -14.61 -8.79 -2.77
N ALA A 112 -14.97 -10.05 -2.50
CA ALA A 112 -15.26 -11.05 -3.52
C ALA A 112 -16.59 -10.79 -4.25
N GLU A 113 -17.60 -10.23 -3.58
CA GLU A 113 -18.90 -9.90 -4.20
C GLU A 113 -18.75 -8.81 -5.26
N LYS A 114 -17.98 -7.77 -4.93
CA LYS A 114 -17.73 -6.62 -5.81
C LYS A 114 -16.56 -6.85 -6.77
N LYS A 115 -15.83 -7.96 -6.62
CA LYS A 115 -14.64 -8.34 -7.41
C LYS A 115 -13.66 -7.17 -7.57
N MET A 116 -13.38 -6.47 -6.46
CA MET A 116 -12.55 -5.27 -6.49
C MET A 116 -11.76 -5.05 -5.20
N ALA A 117 -10.55 -4.50 -5.34
CA ALA A 117 -9.76 -4.05 -4.20
C ALA A 117 -10.41 -2.85 -3.48
N GLY A 118 -10.06 -2.60 -2.22
CA GLY A 118 -10.62 -1.50 -1.42
C GLY A 118 -10.04 -0.11 -1.75
N LYS A 119 -10.74 0.97 -1.38
CA LYS A 119 -10.22 2.35 -1.53
C LYS A 119 -8.94 2.60 -0.70
N HIS A 120 -8.86 2.00 0.49
CA HIS A 120 -7.67 2.09 1.35
C HIS A 120 -6.47 1.40 0.72
N TRP A 121 -6.68 0.24 0.09
CA TRP A 121 -5.63 -0.48 -0.62
C TRP A 121 -5.08 0.36 -1.77
N LEU A 122 -5.95 0.95 -2.60
CA LEU A 122 -5.54 1.83 -3.71
C LEU A 122 -4.66 2.99 -3.22
N ARG A 123 -5.07 3.67 -2.14
CA ARG A 123 -4.30 4.79 -1.58
C ARG A 123 -2.93 4.34 -1.06
N GLY A 124 -2.87 3.17 -0.42
CA GLY A 124 -1.61 2.59 0.04
C GLY A 124 -0.70 2.20 -1.13
N PHE A 125 -1.25 1.58 -2.17
CA PHE A 125 -0.52 1.18 -3.37
C PHE A 125 0.09 2.39 -4.09
N LEU A 126 -0.71 3.43 -4.37
CA LEU A 126 -0.21 4.67 -4.97
C LEU A 126 0.77 5.45 -4.09
N SER A 127 0.73 5.26 -2.76
CA SER A 127 1.74 5.87 -1.87
C SER A 127 3.09 5.16 -1.89
N ARG A 128 3.11 3.88 -2.28
CA ARG A 128 4.35 3.09 -2.46
C ARG A 128 4.93 3.27 -3.85
N HIS A 129 4.08 3.49 -4.86
CA HIS A 129 4.45 3.66 -6.26
C HIS A 129 4.03 5.05 -6.75
N PRO A 130 4.78 6.11 -6.39
CA PRO A 130 4.45 7.48 -6.81
C PRO A 130 4.60 7.70 -8.31
N ASP A 131 5.38 6.87 -9.00
CA ASP A 131 5.64 6.96 -10.44
C ASP A 131 4.43 6.55 -11.29
N LEU A 132 3.50 5.78 -10.70
CA LEU A 132 2.23 5.43 -11.34
C LEU A 132 1.30 6.66 -11.40
N SER A 133 1.35 7.37 -12.52
CA SER A 133 0.43 8.46 -12.82
C SER A 133 -0.90 7.92 -13.32
N LEU A 134 -1.93 7.91 -12.45
CA LEU A 134 -3.30 7.65 -12.91
C LEU A 134 -3.79 8.83 -13.76
N ARG A 135 -3.81 8.64 -15.08
CA ARG A 135 -4.34 9.64 -16.01
C ARG A 135 -5.81 9.87 -15.71
N ARG A 136 -6.20 11.14 -15.54
CA ARG A 136 -7.62 11.49 -15.53
C ARG A 136 -8.14 11.27 -16.95
N PRO A 137 -9.24 10.51 -17.15
CA PRO A 137 -9.86 10.45 -18.46
C PRO A 137 -10.23 11.89 -18.85
N THR A 138 -9.61 12.42 -19.90
CA THR A 138 -10.01 13.70 -20.47
C THR A 138 -11.40 13.50 -21.05
N SER A 139 -12.38 14.30 -20.60
CA SER A 139 -13.73 14.29 -21.18
C SER A 139 -13.60 14.40 -22.70
N THR A 140 -13.97 13.36 -23.41
CA THR A 140 -13.96 13.35 -24.87
C THR A 140 -14.96 14.43 -25.31
N SER A 141 -14.50 15.43 -26.06
CA SER A 141 -15.39 16.47 -26.57
C SER A 141 -16.51 15.82 -27.40
N ILE A 142 -17.71 16.41 -27.36
CA ILE A 142 -18.91 15.91 -28.06
C ILE A 142 -18.60 15.60 -29.54
N ALA A 143 -17.76 16.41 -30.20
CA ALA A 143 -17.31 16.20 -31.57
C ALA A 143 -16.61 14.84 -31.79
N ARG A 144 -15.81 14.37 -30.83
CA ARG A 144 -15.12 13.09 -30.91
C ARG A 144 -16.07 11.92 -30.66
N ALA A 145 -17.04 12.07 -29.76
CA ALA A 145 -18.08 11.07 -29.51
C ALA A 145 -19.04 10.90 -30.72
N MET A 146 -19.38 11.99 -31.41
CA MET A 146 -20.21 11.95 -32.61
C MET A 146 -19.54 11.21 -33.77
N GLY A 147 -18.21 11.22 -33.88
CA GLY A 147 -17.48 10.47 -34.90
C GLY A 147 -17.50 8.94 -34.72
N PHE A 148 -17.87 8.43 -33.54
CA PHE A 148 -17.97 6.99 -33.27
C PHE A 148 -19.36 6.40 -33.57
N ASN A 149 -20.38 7.24 -33.77
CA ASN A 149 -21.68 6.77 -34.24
C ASN A 149 -21.63 6.67 -35.77
N LYS A 150 -21.60 5.45 -36.32
CA LYS A 150 -21.90 5.23 -37.75
C LYS A 150 -23.23 5.94 -38.05
N PRO A 151 -23.31 6.85 -39.05
CA PRO A 151 -24.60 7.37 -39.47
C PRO A 151 -25.43 6.17 -39.90
N GLY A 152 -26.50 5.91 -39.14
CA GLY A 152 -27.45 4.84 -39.44
C GLY A 152 -27.91 5.02 -40.89
N SER A 153 -27.80 3.95 -41.67
CA SER A 153 -28.31 3.88 -43.03
C SER A 153 -29.81 4.19 -43.00
N THR A 154 -30.17 5.44 -43.28
CA THR A 154 -31.53 5.84 -43.58
C THR A 154 -31.86 5.22 -44.94
N LYS A 155 -32.56 4.09 -44.93
CA LYS A 155 -33.26 3.62 -46.13
C LYS A 155 -34.58 4.36 -46.20
N ILE A 156 -34.73 5.19 -47.23
CA ILE A 156 -36.01 5.67 -47.77
C ILE A 156 -36.52 4.59 -48.70
#